data_AF-A0A0C2FQZ8-F1
#
_entry.id   AF-A0A0C2FQZ8-F1
#
_cell.length_a   1.000
_cell.length_b   1.000
_cell.length_c   1.000
_cell.angle_alpha   90.00
_cell.angle_beta   90.00
_cell.angle_gamma   90.00
#
_symmetry.space_group_name_H-M   'P 1'
#
loop_
_entity.id
_entity.type
_entity.pdbx_description
1 polymer ?
#
loop_
_entity_poly.entity_id
_entity_poly.type
_entity_poly.pdbx_seq_one_letter_code
_entity_poly.pdbx_strand_id
1 'polypeptide(L)'
;VVQKDAYRGGAAKWREYYRFKHLATDMYLTAVPATSPVKPATNGRRASLMHMKTKAEFLAPPALYADGPESTEECSSSSTFFLVPVKSDFPEADKKLLFCLDPGTMPKNKDVPTKSYVRLQHEATNTWVHATNASEKQNLYYSSKNEKGWVRVICENSRVDKETFALLPVSPNEVRDLDFANDACRALRNFIRHIKSGDPVTKESIKQSYYLVILA
;
A
#
# COMPACT_ATOMS: atom_id res chain seq x y z
N VAL A 1 8.43 -0.72 9.19
CA VAL A 1 9.75 -1.39 9.10
C VAL A 1 9.85 -2.12 7.77
N VAL A 2 10.99 -1.99 7.11
CA VAL A 2 11.30 -2.58 5.80
C VAL A 2 12.31 -3.72 6.04
N GLN A 3 11.93 -4.96 5.80
CA GLN A 3 12.76 -6.14 6.12
C GLN A 3 12.85 -7.10 4.94
N LYS A 4 14.08 -7.57 4.65
CA LYS A 4 14.37 -8.60 3.64
C LYS A 4 13.93 -9.97 4.17
N ASP A 5 14.43 -10.33 5.35
CA ASP A 5 14.02 -11.51 6.13
C ASP A 5 13.39 -11.05 7.45
N ALA A 6 12.37 -11.76 7.94
CA ALA A 6 11.61 -11.37 9.14
C ALA A 6 12.46 -11.25 10.42
N TYR A 7 13.66 -11.86 10.45
CA TYR A 7 14.53 -11.93 11.63
C TYR A 7 15.97 -11.47 11.39
N ARG A 8 16.31 -10.97 10.19
CA ARG A 8 17.69 -10.60 9.84
C ARG A 8 17.81 -9.13 9.44
N GLY A 9 18.48 -8.37 10.29
CA GLY A 9 18.85 -6.99 10.02
C GLY A 9 19.99 -6.88 9.01
N GLY A 10 19.98 -5.82 8.20
CA GLY A 10 21.03 -5.50 7.24
C GLY A 10 20.71 -4.20 6.50
N ALA A 11 21.71 -3.59 5.88
CA ALA A 11 21.48 -2.46 5.00
C ALA A 11 20.53 -2.87 3.86
N ALA A 12 19.52 -2.04 3.58
CA ALA A 12 18.67 -2.24 2.42
C ALA A 12 19.48 -2.03 1.14
N LYS A 13 19.16 -2.77 0.08
CA LYS A 13 19.82 -2.78 -1.22
C LYS A 13 18.79 -2.52 -2.31
N TRP A 14 19.23 -1.86 -3.38
CA TRP A 14 18.37 -1.61 -4.52
C TRP A 14 17.98 -2.91 -5.21
N ARG A 15 16.77 -2.94 -5.75
CA ARG A 15 16.22 -4.06 -6.53
C ARG A 15 16.15 -5.38 -5.74
N GLU A 16 16.01 -5.26 -4.43
CA GLU A 16 15.78 -6.35 -3.51
C GLU A 16 14.38 -6.21 -2.91
N TYR A 17 13.86 -7.32 -2.40
CA TYR A 17 12.49 -7.41 -1.91
C TYR A 17 12.41 -7.21 -0.41
N TYR A 18 11.39 -6.46 -0.01
CA TYR A 18 11.16 -6.12 1.38
C TYR A 18 9.69 -6.17 1.74
N ARG A 19 9.43 -6.46 3.01
CA ARG A 19 8.10 -6.40 3.62
C ARG A 19 7.93 -5.10 4.37
N PHE A 20 6.78 -4.47 4.21
CA PHE A 20 6.42 -3.25 4.92
C PHE A 20 5.49 -3.58 6.08
N LYS A 21 6.02 -3.47 7.30
CA LYS A 21 5.26 -3.68 8.54
C LYS A 21 4.92 -2.36 9.22
N HIS A 22 3.65 -2.16 9.58
CA HIS A 22 3.18 -1.04 10.39
C HIS A 22 3.38 -1.35 11.87
N LEU A 23 4.19 -0.53 12.56
CA LEU A 23 4.63 -0.81 13.94
C LEU A 23 3.48 -0.75 14.96
N ALA A 24 2.55 0.19 14.82
CA ALA A 24 1.48 0.35 15.82
C ALA A 24 0.40 -0.74 15.73
N THR A 25 0.11 -1.26 14.54
CA THR A 25 -0.97 -2.23 14.33
C THR A 25 -0.48 -3.65 14.09
N ASP A 26 0.84 -3.84 13.93
CA ASP A 26 1.46 -5.12 13.63
C ASP A 26 0.99 -5.74 12.28
N MET A 27 0.51 -4.91 11.35
CA MET A 27 0.00 -5.35 10.05
C MET A 27 1.04 -5.16 8.96
N TYR A 28 0.97 -6.01 7.93
CA TYR A 28 1.80 -5.94 6.74
C TYR A 28 1.05 -5.29 5.58
N LEU A 29 1.78 -4.61 4.71
CA LEU A 29 1.23 -4.08 3.47
C LEU A 29 1.12 -5.19 2.42
N THR A 30 0.01 -5.23 1.67
CA THR A 30 -0.18 -6.13 0.52
C THR A 30 -1.01 -5.43 -0.56
N ALA A 31 -1.04 -5.99 -1.77
CA ALA A 31 -1.90 -5.54 -2.86
C ALA A 31 -3.03 -6.55 -3.14
N VAL A 32 -4.27 -6.06 -3.19
CA VAL A 32 -5.46 -6.88 -3.49
C VAL A 32 -6.18 -6.34 -4.74
N PRO A 33 -6.84 -7.20 -5.54
CA PRO A 33 -7.56 -6.75 -6.74
C PRO A 33 -8.57 -5.66 -6.42
N ALA A 34 -8.60 -4.60 -7.23
CA ALA A 34 -9.59 -3.54 -7.08
C ALA A 34 -10.98 -4.08 -7.44
N THR A 35 -11.93 -3.95 -6.51
CA THR A 35 -13.33 -4.35 -6.72
C THR A 35 -14.17 -3.26 -7.41
N SER A 36 -13.57 -2.10 -7.70
CA SER A 36 -14.18 -0.94 -8.35
C SER A 36 -13.17 -0.24 -9.25
N PRO A 37 -13.59 0.38 -10.37
CA PRO A 37 -12.68 1.12 -11.24
C PRO A 37 -12.04 2.29 -10.48
N VAL A 38 -10.73 2.45 -10.64
CA VAL A 38 -9.92 3.53 -10.04
C VAL A 38 -9.25 4.29 -11.18
N LYS A 39 -9.10 5.61 -11.06
CA LYS A 39 -8.28 6.35 -12.02
C LYS A 39 -6.97 6.78 -11.36
N PRO A 40 -5.82 6.50 -11.99
CA PRO A 40 -4.54 7.01 -11.52
C PRO A 40 -4.54 8.55 -11.53
N ALA A 41 -3.71 9.15 -10.67
CA ALA A 41 -3.58 10.60 -10.64
C ALA A 41 -3.04 11.10 -12.00
N THR A 42 -3.89 11.75 -12.79
CA THR A 42 -3.47 12.41 -14.03
C THR A 42 -2.65 13.65 -13.70
N ASN A 43 -1.36 13.46 -13.43
CA ASN A 43 -0.43 14.56 -13.21
C ASN A 43 -0.09 15.24 -14.56
N GLY A 44 -1.03 16.04 -15.08
CA GLY A 44 -0.80 16.87 -16.27
C GLY A 44 -2.07 17.41 -16.93
N ARG A 45 -2.52 18.58 -16.46
CA ARG A 45 -3.36 19.60 -17.15
C ARG A 45 -4.11 19.20 -18.44
N ARG A 46 -5.45 19.40 -18.35
CA ARG A 46 -6.46 19.73 -19.38
C ARG A 46 -7.28 18.56 -19.96
N ALA A 47 -8.55 18.57 -19.58
CA ALA A 47 -9.65 18.33 -20.50
C ALA A 47 -9.49 19.25 -21.73
N SER A 48 -9.23 18.64 -22.88
CA SER A 48 -9.67 19.03 -24.23
C SER A 48 -8.73 18.41 -25.26
N LEU A 49 -9.14 17.26 -25.81
CA LEU A 49 -9.27 17.19 -27.26
C LEU A 49 -10.46 16.29 -27.57
N MET A 50 -11.43 16.89 -28.23
CA MET A 50 -12.70 16.32 -28.64
C MET A 50 -12.47 15.12 -29.57
N HIS A 51 -13.23 14.05 -29.38
CA HIS A 51 -13.76 13.27 -30.50
C HIS A 51 -15.27 13.15 -30.29
N MET A 52 -15.96 14.25 -30.59
CA MET A 52 -17.39 14.24 -30.87
C MET A 52 -17.59 13.42 -32.15
N LYS A 53 -18.07 12.16 -32.03
CA LYS A 53 -18.61 11.44 -33.18
C LYS A 53 -19.96 12.05 -33.52
N THR A 54 -19.98 13.03 -34.41
CA THR A 54 -21.22 13.47 -35.09
C THR A 54 -21.70 12.35 -36.00
N LYS A 55 -22.90 11.87 -35.69
CA LYS A 55 -23.73 10.98 -36.48
C LYS A 55 -24.10 11.66 -37.81
N ALA A 56 -23.75 11.07 -38.93
CA ALA A 56 -24.35 11.36 -40.24
C ALA A 56 -24.52 10.05 -41.01
N GLU A 57 -25.78 9.64 -41.15
CA GLU A 57 -26.24 8.62 -42.10
C GLU A 57 -26.12 9.19 -43.52
N PHE A 58 -25.51 8.45 -44.47
CA PHE A 58 -26.09 8.01 -45.75
C PHE A 58 -24.99 7.48 -46.72
N LEU A 59 -25.33 6.39 -47.41
CA LEU A 59 -24.77 5.81 -48.66
C LEU A 59 -23.51 4.92 -48.58
N ALA A 60 -23.74 3.61 -48.68
CA ALA A 60 -22.81 2.63 -49.25
C ALA A 60 -22.66 2.83 -50.78
N PRO A 61 -21.56 2.36 -51.41
CA PRO A 61 -21.57 1.04 -52.09
C PRO A 61 -20.24 0.24 -52.00
N PRO A 62 -20.16 -1.02 -52.48
CA PRO A 62 -19.41 -2.12 -51.85
C PRO A 62 -18.15 -2.59 -52.59
N ALA A 63 -17.24 -3.27 -51.87
CA ALA A 63 -16.22 -4.20 -52.39
C ALA A 63 -15.84 -5.17 -51.25
N LEU A 64 -16.22 -6.46 -51.29
CA LEU A 64 -15.58 -7.59 -51.97
C LEU A 64 -14.13 -7.87 -51.50
N TYR A 65 -13.99 -8.99 -50.77
CA TYR A 65 -12.79 -9.76 -50.42
C TYR A 65 -11.72 -9.11 -49.53
N ALA A 66 -11.67 -9.55 -48.26
CA ALA A 66 -10.43 -9.97 -47.59
C ALA A 66 -10.79 -10.63 -46.25
N ASP A 67 -10.72 -11.95 -46.25
CA ASP A 67 -10.69 -12.81 -45.08
C ASP A 67 -9.41 -12.49 -44.29
N GLY A 68 -9.57 -12.00 -43.06
CA GLY A 68 -8.47 -11.67 -42.16
C GLY A 68 -8.99 -11.80 -40.74
N PRO A 69 -8.38 -12.62 -39.88
CA PRO A 69 -8.93 -12.87 -38.56
C PRO A 69 -8.90 -11.55 -37.78
N GLU A 70 -10.09 -11.20 -37.30
CA GLU A 70 -10.38 -10.17 -36.33
C GLU A 70 -9.23 -10.11 -35.31
N SER A 71 -8.46 -9.03 -35.39
CA SER A 71 -7.58 -8.60 -34.31
C SER A 71 -8.47 -8.49 -33.09
N THR A 72 -8.41 -9.51 -32.26
CA THR A 72 -9.02 -9.55 -30.94
C THR A 72 -8.49 -8.29 -30.27
N GLU A 73 -9.35 -7.29 -30.10
CA GLU A 73 -9.07 -6.21 -29.18
C GLU A 73 -8.92 -6.90 -27.84
N GLU A 74 -7.68 -7.27 -27.51
CA GLU A 74 -7.27 -7.60 -26.16
C GLU A 74 -7.50 -6.33 -25.36
N CYS A 75 -8.74 -6.22 -24.90
CA CYS A 75 -9.14 -5.45 -23.74
C CYS A 75 -8.30 -6.03 -22.60
N SER A 76 -7.06 -5.57 -22.54
CA SER A 76 -6.15 -5.75 -21.43
C SER A 76 -6.83 -5.03 -20.29
N SER A 77 -7.70 -5.77 -19.61
CA SER A 77 -8.25 -5.39 -18.32
C SER A 77 -7.05 -5.08 -17.44
N SER A 78 -6.67 -3.80 -17.40
CA SER A 78 -5.53 -3.32 -16.64
C SER A 78 -5.87 -3.57 -15.19
N SER A 79 -5.47 -4.72 -14.68
CA SER A 79 -5.79 -5.18 -13.35
C SER A 79 -5.16 -4.17 -12.38
N THR A 80 -6.01 -3.31 -11.85
CA THR A 80 -5.63 -2.33 -10.84
C THR A 80 -5.78 -3.00 -9.48
N PHE A 81 -4.83 -2.76 -8.59
CA PHE A 81 -4.83 -3.30 -7.24
C PHE A 81 -4.88 -2.18 -6.22
N PHE A 82 -5.46 -2.43 -5.05
CA PHE A 82 -5.39 -1.52 -3.90
C PHE A 82 -4.35 -2.02 -2.92
N LEU A 83 -3.59 -1.08 -2.35
CA LEU A 83 -2.78 -1.35 -1.19
C LEU A 83 -3.64 -1.42 0.08
N VAL A 84 -3.53 -2.52 0.81
CA VAL A 84 -4.29 -2.76 2.04
C VAL A 84 -3.40 -3.33 3.14
N PRO A 85 -3.69 -3.04 4.42
CA PRO A 85 -3.03 -3.70 5.53
C PRO A 85 -3.65 -5.09 5.77
N VAL A 86 -2.81 -6.08 6.07
CA VAL A 86 -3.22 -7.46 6.38
C VAL A 86 -2.45 -7.99 7.59
N LYS A 87 -3.10 -8.82 8.41
CA LYS A 87 -2.42 -9.63 9.41
C LYS A 87 -1.93 -10.91 8.75
N SER A 88 -0.69 -11.31 9.04
CA SER A 88 -0.12 -12.55 8.52
C SER A 88 0.57 -13.28 9.67
N ASP A 89 0.19 -14.54 9.87
CA ASP A 89 0.80 -15.40 10.89
C ASP A 89 2.16 -15.93 10.40
N PHE A 90 2.34 -16.08 9.07
CA PHE A 90 3.55 -16.58 8.43
C PHE A 90 4.05 -15.62 7.34
N PRO A 91 4.45 -14.39 7.70
CA PRO A 91 4.79 -13.36 6.71
C PRO A 91 6.00 -13.75 5.86
N GLU A 92 6.91 -14.58 6.38
CA GLU A 92 8.14 -15.02 5.70
C GLU A 92 7.91 -15.85 4.42
N ALA A 93 6.81 -16.60 4.35
CA ALA A 93 6.46 -17.43 3.20
C ALA A 93 5.57 -16.67 2.19
N ASP A 94 4.97 -15.56 2.60
CA ASP A 94 3.98 -14.86 1.79
C ASP A 94 4.65 -13.85 0.83
N LYS A 95 4.59 -14.18 -0.46
CA LYS A 95 5.09 -13.33 -1.55
C LYS A 95 4.20 -12.11 -1.82
N LYS A 96 2.94 -12.11 -1.36
CA LYS A 96 2.04 -10.95 -1.49
C LYS A 96 2.40 -9.80 -0.55
N LEU A 97 3.38 -10.02 0.33
CA LEU A 97 3.89 -8.99 1.24
C LEU A 97 5.19 -8.35 0.73
N LEU A 98 5.71 -8.84 -0.41
CA LEU A 98 7.01 -8.45 -0.92
C LEU A 98 6.91 -7.31 -1.94
N PHE A 99 7.74 -6.31 -1.71
CA PHE A 99 7.86 -5.12 -2.54
C PHE A 99 9.34 -4.86 -2.84
N CYS A 100 9.65 -4.67 -4.11
CA CYS A 100 10.96 -4.31 -4.59
C CYS A 100 11.18 -2.80 -4.50
N LEU A 101 12.36 -2.38 -4.03
CA LEU A 101 12.79 -0.98 -4.02
C LEU A 101 13.56 -0.64 -5.30
N ASP A 102 12.93 0.05 -6.25
CA ASP A 102 13.60 0.57 -7.46
C ASP A 102 14.03 2.03 -7.23
N PRO A 103 15.26 2.41 -7.60
CA PRO A 103 15.75 3.76 -7.34
C PRO A 103 15.10 4.79 -8.28
N GLY A 104 14.78 5.97 -7.75
CA GLY A 104 14.25 7.09 -8.55
C GLY A 104 15.17 7.56 -9.68
N THR A 105 16.48 7.43 -9.46
CA THR A 105 17.58 7.83 -10.37
C THR A 105 18.68 6.77 -10.35
N MET A 106 19.66 6.82 -11.24
CA MET A 106 20.76 5.86 -11.24
C MET A 106 21.56 5.90 -9.92
N PRO A 107 21.57 4.84 -9.10
CA PRO A 107 22.23 4.85 -7.81
C PRO A 107 23.74 4.68 -7.96
N LYS A 108 24.53 5.39 -7.14
CA LYS A 108 26.00 5.28 -7.11
C LYS A 108 26.51 4.05 -6.36
N ASN A 109 25.71 3.53 -5.42
CA ASN A 109 26.02 2.37 -4.60
C ASN A 109 24.85 1.38 -4.63
N LYS A 110 25.11 0.12 -4.32
CA LYS A 110 24.11 -0.95 -4.21
C LYS A 110 23.20 -0.78 -3.00
N ASP A 111 23.67 -0.11 -1.95
CA ASP A 111 22.90 0.12 -0.73
C ASP A 111 21.92 1.30 -0.89
N VAL A 112 20.75 1.17 -0.27
CA VAL A 112 19.69 2.17 -0.21
C VAL A 112 20.01 3.16 0.91
N PRO A 113 20.24 4.45 0.61
CA PRO A 113 20.44 5.46 1.63
C PRO A 113 19.20 5.62 2.51
N THR A 114 19.42 5.95 3.80
CA THR A 114 18.34 6.13 4.80
C THR A 114 17.33 7.20 4.42
N LYS A 115 17.77 8.22 3.67
CA LYS A 115 16.92 9.24 3.06
C LYS A 115 17.00 9.09 1.54
N SER A 116 16.00 8.46 0.95
CA SER A 116 15.99 8.17 -0.48
C SER A 116 14.60 8.25 -1.08
N TYR A 117 14.54 8.51 -2.39
CA TYR A 117 13.32 8.47 -3.17
C TYR A 117 13.28 7.16 -3.95
N VAL A 118 12.26 6.35 -3.67
CA VAL A 118 12.13 4.98 -4.17
C VAL A 118 10.83 4.82 -4.93
N ARG A 119 10.84 3.93 -5.92
CA ARG A 119 9.63 3.37 -6.50
C ARG A 119 9.43 1.99 -5.90
N LEU A 120 8.17 1.63 -5.70
CA LEU A 120 7.79 0.35 -5.13
C LEU A 120 7.15 -0.49 -6.22
N GLN A 121 7.61 -1.72 -6.38
CA GLN A 121 7.00 -2.71 -7.26
C GLN A 121 6.56 -3.91 -6.42
N HIS A 122 5.29 -4.30 -6.51
CA HIS A 122 4.77 -5.45 -5.81
C HIS A 122 5.15 -6.75 -6.53
N GLU A 123 5.73 -7.72 -5.82
CA GLU A 123 6.27 -8.93 -6.42
C GLU A 123 5.17 -9.82 -7.02
N ALA A 124 4.12 -10.12 -6.26
CA ALA A 124 3.15 -11.14 -6.65
C ALA A 124 2.29 -10.73 -7.86
N THR A 125 2.06 -9.44 -8.07
CA THR A 125 1.27 -8.92 -9.20
C THR A 125 2.12 -8.23 -10.26
N ASN A 126 3.42 -8.07 -10.01
CA ASN A 126 4.36 -7.36 -10.88
C ASN A 126 3.93 -5.91 -11.23
N THR A 127 3.19 -5.25 -10.34
CA THR A 127 2.65 -3.90 -10.54
C THR A 127 3.40 -2.84 -9.74
N TRP A 128 3.42 -1.61 -10.23
CA TRP A 128 4.06 -0.45 -9.64
C TRP A 128 3.07 0.31 -8.75
N VAL A 129 3.56 0.87 -7.65
CA VAL A 129 2.73 1.64 -6.70
C VAL A 129 2.57 3.09 -7.16
N HIS A 130 1.34 3.58 -7.18
CA HIS A 130 0.98 4.94 -7.61
C HIS A 130 0.09 5.64 -6.60
N ALA A 131 0.35 6.93 -6.40
CA ALA A 131 -0.56 7.79 -5.67
C ALA A 131 -1.79 8.08 -6.54
N THR A 132 -2.95 8.21 -5.91
CA THR A 132 -4.18 8.61 -6.60
C THR A 132 -4.61 10.01 -6.21
N ASN A 133 -5.48 10.63 -7.02
CA ASN A 133 -5.94 11.99 -6.76
C ASN A 133 -7.00 12.01 -5.65
N ALA A 134 -6.75 12.78 -4.59
CA ALA A 134 -7.67 12.99 -3.48
C ALA A 134 -9.01 13.64 -3.86
N SER A 135 -9.05 14.32 -5.01
CA SER A 135 -10.25 15.01 -5.49
C SER A 135 -11.30 14.04 -6.06
N GLU A 136 -10.88 12.83 -6.41
CA GLU A 136 -11.77 11.84 -7.03
C GLU A 136 -12.42 10.96 -5.97
N LYS A 137 -13.74 11.01 -5.87
CA LYS A 137 -14.51 10.27 -4.86
C LYS A 137 -14.28 8.74 -4.91
N GLN A 138 -14.01 8.18 -6.08
CA GLN A 138 -13.73 6.76 -6.28
C GLN A 138 -12.39 6.30 -5.67
N ASN A 139 -11.45 7.24 -5.48
CA ASN A 139 -10.15 6.98 -4.87
C ASN A 139 -10.22 7.10 -3.33
N LEU A 140 -11.34 7.54 -2.78
CA LEU A 140 -11.52 7.77 -1.35
C LEU A 140 -12.07 6.52 -0.67
N TYR A 141 -11.45 6.16 0.44
CA TYR A 141 -11.90 5.16 1.39
C TYR A 141 -12.50 5.83 2.61
N TYR A 142 -13.67 5.36 3.05
CA TYR A 142 -14.32 5.83 4.27
C TYR A 142 -14.44 4.65 5.24
N SER A 143 -13.72 4.73 6.35
CA SER A 143 -13.85 3.87 7.53
C SER A 143 -15.12 4.19 8.32
N SER A 144 -15.61 5.43 8.26
CA SER A 144 -16.83 5.89 8.92
C SER A 144 -17.60 6.91 8.08
N LYS A 145 -18.91 7.05 8.32
CA LYS A 145 -19.77 8.01 7.60
C LYS A 145 -19.41 9.48 7.86
N ASN A 146 -18.70 9.77 8.96
CA ASN A 146 -18.43 11.13 9.42
C ASN A 146 -16.97 11.58 9.21
N GLU A 147 -16.11 10.78 8.60
CA GLU A 147 -14.71 11.14 8.38
C GLU A 147 -14.45 11.75 7.01
N LYS A 148 -13.35 12.51 6.90
CA LYS A 148 -12.80 12.92 5.61
C LYS A 148 -12.16 11.67 4.99
N GLY A 149 -12.65 11.24 3.83
CA GLY A 149 -12.20 10.00 3.19
C GLY A 149 -10.68 9.98 2.95
N TRP A 150 -10.08 8.81 3.11
CA TRP A 150 -8.66 8.55 2.93
C TRP A 150 -8.33 8.22 1.49
N VAL A 151 -7.26 8.78 0.96
CA VAL A 151 -6.82 8.50 -0.41
C VAL A 151 -6.23 7.10 -0.49
N ARG A 152 -6.79 6.26 -1.36
CA ARG A 152 -6.28 4.93 -1.64
C ARG A 152 -5.05 5.01 -2.53
N VAL A 153 -4.00 4.28 -2.19
CA VAL A 153 -2.85 4.08 -3.07
C VAL A 153 -3.13 2.82 -3.91
N ILE A 154 -2.82 2.89 -5.21
CA ILE A 154 -3.06 1.78 -6.14
C ILE A 154 -1.76 1.13 -6.59
N CYS A 155 -1.87 -0.07 -7.15
CA CYS A 155 -0.83 -0.65 -7.98
C CYS A 155 -1.35 -0.95 -9.39
N GLU A 156 -0.60 -0.56 -10.42
CA GLU A 156 -0.92 -0.78 -11.83
C GLU A 156 0.32 -1.23 -12.62
N ASN A 157 0.12 -1.74 -13.84
CA ASN A 157 1.23 -2.24 -14.66
C ASN A 157 2.08 -1.10 -15.25
N SER A 158 1.51 0.10 -15.40
CA SER A 158 2.22 1.27 -15.91
C SER A 158 3.26 1.76 -14.91
N ARG A 159 4.50 1.86 -15.37
CA ARG A 159 5.56 2.53 -14.61
C ARG A 159 5.48 4.03 -14.86
N VAL A 160 5.36 4.81 -13.79
CA VAL A 160 5.36 6.28 -13.84
C VAL A 160 6.64 6.82 -13.21
N ASP A 161 7.61 7.21 -14.04
CA ASP A 161 8.93 7.62 -13.54
C ASP A 161 8.91 8.89 -12.67
N LYS A 162 7.88 9.73 -12.82
CA LYS A 162 7.73 10.96 -12.04
C LYS A 162 7.25 10.72 -10.60
N GLU A 163 6.73 9.54 -10.30
CA GLU A 163 6.24 9.22 -8.97
C GLU A 163 7.30 8.45 -8.19
N THR A 164 7.63 8.97 -7.01
CA THR A 164 8.55 8.33 -6.06
C THR A 164 8.07 8.60 -4.64
N PHE A 165 8.36 7.66 -3.75
CA PHE A 165 8.06 7.72 -2.32
C PHE A 165 9.34 7.99 -1.55
N ALA A 166 9.27 8.86 -0.54
CA ALA A 166 10.41 9.13 0.33
C ALA A 166 10.51 8.06 1.43
N LEU A 167 11.66 7.40 1.52
CA LEU A 167 12.06 6.67 2.71
C LEU A 167 12.71 7.67 3.68
N LEU A 168 12.12 7.79 4.87
CA LEU A 168 12.59 8.68 5.93
C LEU A 168 12.84 7.88 7.20
N PRO A 169 13.98 8.08 7.88
CA PRO A 169 14.26 7.41 9.13
C PRO A 169 13.40 8.01 10.25
N VAL A 170 12.96 7.15 11.15
CA VAL A 170 12.26 7.53 12.40
C VAL A 170 13.25 7.45 13.55
N SER A 171 13.14 8.36 14.53
CA SER A 171 14.03 8.38 15.69
C SER A 171 13.83 7.13 16.56
N PRO A 172 14.91 6.51 17.09
CA PRO A 172 14.78 5.40 18.03
C PRO A 172 13.96 5.75 19.28
N ASN A 173 13.92 7.02 19.70
CA ASN A 173 13.12 7.46 20.84
C ASN A 173 11.62 7.33 20.54
N GLU A 174 11.19 7.83 19.38
CA GLU A 174 9.79 7.77 18.95
C GLU A 174 9.32 6.31 18.81
N VAL A 175 10.19 5.41 18.36
CA VAL A 175 9.89 3.97 18.32
C VAL A 175 9.72 3.38 19.72
N ARG A 176 10.60 3.73 20.68
CA ARG A 176 10.48 3.27 22.07
C ARG A 176 9.21 3.77 22.74
N ASP A 177 8.87 5.04 22.51
CA ASP A 177 7.66 5.65 23.07
C ASP A 177 6.40 4.98 22.49
N LEU A 178 6.42 4.66 21.20
CA LEU A 178 5.35 3.90 20.55
C LEU A 178 5.22 2.47 21.10
N ASP A 179 6.33 1.77 21.31
CA ASP A 179 6.34 0.43 21.90
C ASP A 179 5.76 0.46 23.31
N PHE A 180 6.17 1.45 24.12
CA PHE A 180 5.63 1.66 25.46
C PHE A 180 4.12 1.89 25.46
N ALA A 181 3.63 2.78 24.58
CA ALA A 181 2.20 3.03 24.43
C ALA A 181 1.41 1.79 24.01
N ASN A 182 1.97 0.97 23.11
CA ASN A 182 1.35 -0.28 22.64
C ASN A 182 1.27 -1.32 23.75
N ASP A 183 2.33 -1.46 24.55
CA ASP A 183 2.38 -2.40 25.67
C ASP A 183 1.43 -1.98 26.79
N ALA A 184 1.36 -0.68 27.11
CA ALA A 184 0.39 -0.13 28.04
C ALA A 184 -1.05 -0.41 27.57
N CYS A 185 -1.35 -0.16 26.29
CA CYS A 185 -2.67 -0.47 25.72
C CYS A 185 -3.02 -1.96 25.80
N ARG A 186 -2.05 -2.85 25.55
CA ARG A 186 -2.25 -4.30 25.62
C ARG A 186 -2.49 -4.75 27.06
N ALA A 187 -1.71 -4.25 28.01
CA ALA A 187 -1.90 -4.51 29.44
C ALA A 187 -3.29 -4.06 29.91
N LEU A 188 -3.72 -2.86 29.52
CA LEU A 188 -5.05 -2.33 29.87
C LEU A 188 -6.19 -3.18 29.27
N ARG A 189 -6.08 -3.60 28.00
CA ARG A 189 -7.07 -4.50 27.39
C ARG A 189 -7.15 -5.84 28.12
N ASN A 190 -6.00 -6.39 28.53
CA ASN A 190 -5.95 -7.63 29.30
C ASN A 190 -6.64 -7.48 30.65
N PHE A 191 -6.37 -6.37 31.34
CA PHE A 191 -6.98 -6.04 32.61
C PHE A 191 -8.51 -5.88 32.51
N ILE A 192 -8.99 -5.12 31.51
CA ILE A 192 -10.43 -4.97 31.24
C ILE A 192 -11.09 -6.32 30.97
N ARG A 193 -10.42 -7.23 30.26
CA ARG A 193 -10.96 -8.57 30.00
C ARG A 193 -11.17 -9.35 31.29
N HIS A 194 -10.19 -9.34 32.21
CA HIS A 194 -10.32 -10.04 33.50
C HIS A 194 -11.44 -9.47 34.36
N ILE A 195 -11.61 -8.14 34.38
CA ILE A 195 -12.76 -7.51 35.04
C ILE A 195 -14.07 -8.01 34.44
N LYS A 196 -14.16 -8.11 33.11
CA LYS A 196 -15.37 -8.58 32.43
C LYS A 196 -15.65 -10.07 32.61
N SER A 197 -14.62 -10.91 32.71
CA SER A 197 -14.77 -12.36 32.93
C SER A 197 -14.99 -12.73 34.40
N GLY A 198 -14.73 -11.81 35.34
CA GLY A 198 -14.78 -12.08 36.78
C GLY A 198 -13.57 -12.88 37.27
N ASP A 199 -12.53 -13.02 36.45
CA ASP A 199 -11.32 -13.74 36.83
C ASP A 199 -10.52 -12.92 37.86
N PRO A 200 -9.92 -13.57 38.87
CA PRO A 200 -9.07 -12.88 39.83
C PRO A 200 -7.84 -12.29 39.12
N VAL A 201 -7.70 -10.97 39.18
CA VAL A 201 -6.51 -10.29 38.66
C VAL A 201 -5.38 -10.44 39.67
N THR A 202 -4.27 -11.03 39.24
CA THR A 202 -3.08 -11.19 40.10
C THR A 202 -2.44 -9.84 40.42
N LYS A 203 -1.80 -9.71 41.59
CA LYS A 203 -1.13 -8.47 42.03
C LYS A 203 -0.02 -8.05 41.05
N GLU A 204 0.60 -9.02 40.40
CA GLU A 204 1.64 -8.83 39.38
C GLU A 204 1.07 -8.14 38.13
N SER A 205 -0.11 -8.55 37.67
CA SER A 205 -0.80 -7.96 36.51
C SER A 205 -1.22 -6.51 36.77
N ILE A 206 -1.62 -6.21 38.01
CA ILE A 206 -1.95 -4.84 38.45
C ILE A 206 -0.70 -3.97 38.50
N LYS A 207 0.39 -4.47 39.10
CA LYS A 207 1.67 -3.75 39.16
C LYS A 207 2.20 -3.45 37.76
N GLN A 208 2.18 -4.43 36.85
CA GLN A 208 2.65 -4.24 35.48
C GLN A 208 1.83 -3.17 34.74
N SER A 209 0.51 -3.19 34.87
CA SER A 209 -0.36 -2.16 34.28
C SER A 209 -0.12 -0.78 34.90
N TYR A 210 0.08 -0.71 36.21
CA TYR A 210 0.37 0.53 36.94
C TYR A 210 1.70 1.16 36.49
N TYR A 211 2.77 0.38 36.41
CA TYR A 211 4.07 0.87 35.93
C TYR A 211 4.02 1.34 34.47
N LEU A 212 3.31 0.61 33.60
CA LEU A 212 3.14 0.99 32.19
C LEU A 212 2.28 2.24 31.98
N VAL A 213 1.38 2.58 32.90
CA VAL A 213 0.49 3.75 32.75
C VAL A 213 1.07 5.00 33.40
N ILE A 214 1.91 4.86 34.44
CA ILE A 214 2.47 6.00 35.19
C ILE A 214 3.83 6.46 34.67
N LEU A 215 4.57 5.58 33.98
CA LEU A 215 5.85 5.93 33.37
C LEU A 215 5.72 6.42 31.90
N ALA A 216 4.49 6.49 31.36
CA ALA A 216 4.17 7.17 30.09
C ALA A 216 4.06 8.68 30.31
#